data_AF-A0A654TQ30-F1
#
_entry.id   AF-A0A654TQ30-F1
#
_cell.length_a   1.000
_cell.length_b   1.000
_cell.length_c   1.000
_cell.angle_alpha   90.00
_cell.angle_beta   90.00
_cell.angle_gamma   90.00
#
_symmetry.space_group_name_H-M   'P 1'
#
loop_
_entity.id
_entity.type
_entity.pdbx_description
1 polymer ?
#
loop_
_entity_poly.entity_id
_entity_poly.type
_entity_poly.pdbx_seq_one_letter_code
_entity_poly.pdbx_strand_id
1 'polypeptide(L)'
;MTVPPAGPYGNYPYGPNTYGQDPYWGGQPQGGSYPPAYPPQQYPSKTPWLILAGLAVLGVILLVVILVIGLRGDNKSTTATSPATSAPTSQPFSQQTATGCTPNVSGGVQPIGDSISAGKLSFPTSAAPGWSAFSDDQNPNLIDAVGVGHEVAGADQWMMQAEVAITNFVTTMDVAAQASKLMQCVADGPGYAGSSPTLGPTKTSSITVDGVRAARVDADITIADSSRNVKGDSVTIIAVDTKPVTVFLGATPIGDATSRATVERVIEALKVNKS
;
A
#
# COMPACT_ATOMS: atom_id res chain seq x y z
N MET A 1 53.71 -41.03 0.56
CA MET A 1 53.47 -42.20 1.42
C MET A 1 52.77 -41.71 2.68
N THR A 2 51.60 -42.20 3.14
CA THR A 2 50.56 -43.10 2.58
C THR A 2 49.25 -42.87 3.41
N VAL A 3 48.08 -43.32 2.95
CA VAL A 3 46.73 -43.14 3.58
C VAL A 3 45.93 -44.47 3.48
N PRO A 4 44.65 -44.59 3.93
CA PRO A 4 44.03 -44.74 5.28
C PRO A 4 43.58 -46.23 5.54
N PRO A 5 42.57 -46.60 6.42
CA PRO A 5 41.11 -46.53 6.14
C PRO A 5 40.16 -46.40 7.40
N ALA A 6 38.86 -46.79 7.33
CA ALA A 6 37.75 -46.33 8.22
C ALA A 6 36.63 -47.38 8.62
N GLY A 7 35.74 -47.01 9.58
CA GLY A 7 34.37 -47.59 9.87
C GLY A 7 34.26 -48.85 10.77
N PRO A 8 33.07 -49.35 11.24
CA PRO A 8 31.65 -48.91 11.07
C PRO A 8 30.71 -49.01 12.35
N TYR A 9 29.37 -49.19 12.18
CA TYR A 9 28.22 -48.99 13.13
C TYR A 9 27.73 -50.18 14.02
N GLY A 10 26.97 -49.87 15.10
CA GLY A 10 26.02 -50.73 15.88
C GLY A 10 25.63 -50.11 17.27
N ASN A 11 24.64 -50.55 18.09
CA ASN A 11 23.40 -51.35 17.95
C ASN A 11 22.49 -51.22 19.24
N TYR A 12 21.24 -51.76 19.28
CA TYR A 12 20.29 -51.84 20.44
C TYR A 12 19.89 -53.32 20.77
N PRO A 13 19.49 -53.71 22.02
CA PRO A 13 18.05 -54.01 22.33
C PRO A 13 17.53 -54.04 23.82
N TYR A 14 16.27 -53.60 24.02
CA TYR A 14 15.07 -54.25 24.67
C TYR A 14 15.01 -54.93 26.09
N GLY A 15 14.05 -54.46 26.94
CA GLY A 15 13.18 -55.24 27.87
C GLY A 15 13.54 -55.34 29.39
N PRO A 16 12.61 -55.70 30.33
CA PRO A 16 11.13 -55.87 30.28
C PRO A 16 10.31 -55.21 31.45
N ASN A 17 8.97 -55.28 31.39
CA ASN A 17 7.97 -54.83 32.42
C ASN A 17 7.40 -55.99 33.26
N THR A 18 6.93 -55.76 34.52
CA THR A 18 5.80 -56.53 35.16
C THR A 18 5.25 -55.99 36.52
N TYR A 19 3.97 -55.57 36.52
CA TYR A 19 2.83 -55.83 37.46
C TYR A 19 2.84 -55.80 39.02
N GLY A 20 1.79 -55.16 39.58
CA GLY A 20 1.12 -55.41 40.89
C GLY A 20 1.27 -54.31 41.97
N GLN A 21 0.31 -53.97 42.85
CA GLN A 21 -1.12 -54.28 43.09
C GLN A 21 -1.79 -53.12 43.90
N ASP A 22 -3.12 -52.95 43.83
CA ASP A 22 -3.94 -52.05 44.68
C ASP A 22 -4.21 -52.58 46.10
N PRO A 23 -4.75 -51.75 47.02
CA PRO A 23 -6.08 -52.06 47.56
C PRO A 23 -7.06 -50.87 47.71
N TYR A 24 -8.35 -51.20 47.82
CA TYR A 24 -9.49 -50.36 47.43
C TYR A 24 -10.54 -50.15 48.55
N TRP A 25 -11.14 -48.95 48.60
CA TRP A 25 -12.41 -48.62 49.28
C TRP A 25 -13.07 -47.39 48.60
N GLY A 26 -14.40 -47.24 48.52
CA GLY A 26 -15.45 -48.21 48.85
C GLY A 26 -16.86 -47.66 49.16
N GLY A 27 -17.45 -46.77 48.36
CA GLY A 27 -18.84 -46.31 48.59
C GLY A 27 -19.38 -45.23 47.64
N GLN A 28 -20.55 -45.49 47.04
CA GLN A 28 -21.28 -44.61 46.10
C GLN A 28 -22.71 -44.35 46.61
N PRO A 29 -23.37 -43.24 46.21
CA PRO A 29 -24.81 -43.27 45.99
C PRO A 29 -25.20 -42.93 44.53
N GLN A 30 -26.42 -43.35 44.15
CA GLN A 30 -27.02 -43.17 42.82
C GLN A 30 -27.53 -41.76 42.53
N GLY A 31 -27.54 -41.38 41.25
CA GLY A 31 -28.50 -40.42 40.68
C GLY A 31 -27.86 -39.18 40.02
N GLY A 32 -28.01 -39.04 38.70
CA GLY A 32 -27.58 -37.83 37.97
C GLY A 32 -27.55 -38.02 36.46
N SER A 33 -28.50 -37.40 35.77
CA SER A 33 -28.69 -37.39 34.31
C SER A 33 -27.46 -36.95 33.50
N TYR A 34 -27.21 -37.64 32.37
CA TYR A 34 -26.25 -37.24 31.34
C TYR A 34 -26.55 -35.82 30.77
N PRO A 35 -25.55 -34.93 30.64
CA PRO A 35 -25.61 -33.82 29.69
C PRO A 35 -25.42 -34.35 28.25
N PRO A 36 -26.12 -33.81 27.24
CA PRO A 36 -26.02 -34.28 25.87
C PRO A 36 -24.64 -33.98 25.26
N ALA A 37 -24.12 -34.95 24.49
CA ALA A 37 -22.87 -34.79 23.77
C ALA A 37 -22.99 -33.71 22.69
N TYR A 38 -22.09 -32.72 22.70
CA TYR A 38 -21.97 -31.76 21.62
C TYR A 38 -21.52 -32.47 20.34
N PRO A 39 -22.18 -32.25 19.18
CA PRO A 39 -21.75 -32.84 17.93
C PRO A 39 -20.37 -32.27 17.51
N PRO A 40 -19.50 -33.09 16.90
CA PRO A 40 -18.17 -32.63 16.49
C PRO A 40 -18.32 -31.54 15.41
N GLN A 41 -17.90 -30.32 15.72
CA GLN A 41 -17.84 -29.25 14.72
C GLN A 41 -16.75 -29.57 13.69
N GLN A 42 -17.21 -29.91 12.49
CA GLN A 42 -16.36 -30.09 11.32
C GLN A 42 -15.71 -28.76 10.95
N TYR A 43 -14.40 -28.75 10.77
CA TYR A 43 -13.65 -27.61 10.25
C TYR A 43 -13.93 -27.43 8.74
N PRO A 44 -14.50 -26.31 8.28
CA PRO A 44 -14.55 -25.96 6.86
C PRO A 44 -13.39 -25.00 6.55
N SER A 45 -12.55 -25.39 5.60
CA SER A 45 -11.46 -24.53 5.11
C SER A 45 -11.96 -23.39 4.20
N LYS A 46 -11.19 -22.30 4.18
CA LYS A 46 -11.08 -21.24 3.15
C LYS A 46 -11.96 -20.00 3.28
N THR A 47 -11.28 -18.86 3.07
CA THR A 47 -11.73 -17.64 2.38
C THR A 47 -12.87 -17.90 1.39
N PRO A 48 -13.93 -17.07 1.36
CA PRO A 48 -13.80 -15.78 0.66
C PRO A 48 -14.69 -14.64 1.23
N TRP A 49 -14.10 -13.53 1.69
CA TRP A 49 -14.86 -12.32 2.08
C TRP A 49 -14.61 -11.08 1.19
N LEU A 50 -13.87 -11.24 0.09
CA LEU A 50 -13.57 -10.16 -0.87
C LEU A 50 -14.62 -9.98 -2.00
N ILE A 51 -15.79 -10.62 -1.91
CA ILE A 51 -16.78 -10.61 -3.01
C ILE A 51 -18.11 -9.91 -2.65
N LEU A 52 -18.48 -9.79 -1.37
CA LEU A 52 -19.81 -9.29 -0.99
C LEU A 52 -19.94 -7.75 -0.86
N ALA A 53 -18.84 -7.00 -0.79
CA ALA A 53 -18.88 -5.54 -0.84
C ALA A 53 -18.94 -4.98 -2.28
N GLY A 54 -18.22 -5.60 -3.23
CA GLY A 54 -18.11 -5.11 -4.61
C GLY A 54 -19.36 -5.35 -5.47
N LEU A 55 -20.08 -6.45 -5.25
CA LEU A 55 -21.21 -6.84 -6.11
C LEU A 55 -22.52 -6.08 -5.84
N ALA A 56 -22.72 -5.57 -4.62
CA ALA A 56 -23.89 -4.75 -4.31
C ALA A 56 -23.81 -3.37 -4.97
N VAL A 57 -22.64 -2.72 -4.93
CA VAL A 57 -22.42 -1.38 -5.51
C VAL A 57 -22.47 -1.43 -7.03
N LEU A 58 -21.81 -2.42 -7.66
CA LEU A 58 -21.90 -2.62 -9.12
C LEU A 58 -23.33 -2.89 -9.60
N GLY A 59 -24.10 -3.70 -8.85
CA GLY A 59 -25.51 -3.96 -9.17
C GLY A 59 -26.37 -2.69 -9.17
N VAL A 60 -26.21 -1.84 -8.15
CA VAL A 60 -26.94 -0.56 -8.04
C VAL A 60 -26.54 0.43 -9.14
N ILE A 61 -25.24 0.59 -9.41
CA ILE A 61 -24.75 1.51 -10.46
C ILE A 61 -25.26 1.07 -11.84
N LEU A 62 -25.20 -0.23 -12.16
CA LEU A 62 -25.67 -0.74 -13.45
C LEU A 62 -27.20 -0.53 -13.62
N LEU A 63 -27.98 -0.71 -12.55
CA LEU A 63 -29.43 -0.52 -12.58
C LEU A 63 -29.79 0.97 -12.74
N VAL A 64 -29.07 1.88 -12.09
CA VAL A 64 -29.25 3.34 -12.27
C VAL A 64 -28.87 3.77 -13.70
N VAL A 65 -27.78 3.26 -14.27
CA VAL A 65 -27.39 3.55 -15.67
C VAL A 65 -28.45 3.04 -16.66
N ILE A 66 -28.97 1.82 -16.47
CA ILE A 66 -30.05 1.28 -17.30
C ILE A 66 -31.33 2.13 -17.18
N LEU A 67 -31.69 2.59 -15.97
CA LEU A 67 -32.88 3.42 -15.77
C LEU A 67 -32.75 4.80 -16.44
N VAL A 68 -31.56 5.42 -16.36
CA VAL A 68 -31.29 6.74 -16.96
C VAL A 68 -31.24 6.68 -18.49
N ILE A 69 -30.71 5.59 -19.08
CA ILE A 69 -30.70 5.38 -20.53
C ILE A 69 -32.09 4.98 -21.04
N GLY A 70 -32.80 4.08 -20.33
CA GLY A 70 -34.11 3.58 -20.72
C GLY A 70 -35.24 4.62 -20.70
N LEU A 71 -35.07 5.74 -19.98
CA LEU A 71 -36.00 6.87 -19.99
C LEU A 71 -35.68 7.93 -21.05
N ARG A 72 -34.64 7.74 -21.88
CA ARG A 72 -34.20 8.69 -22.92
C ARG A 72 -33.67 8.01 -24.19
N GLY A 73 -34.54 7.42 -25.01
CA GLY A 73 -34.25 7.22 -26.43
C GLY A 73 -34.86 5.97 -27.08
N ASP A 74 -35.40 6.16 -28.27
CA ASP A 74 -36.03 5.13 -29.09
C ASP A 74 -35.06 4.09 -29.69
N ASN A 75 -35.63 2.91 -29.90
CA ASN A 75 -35.24 1.84 -30.83
C ASN A 75 -34.08 2.10 -31.81
N LYS A 76 -32.91 1.45 -31.57
CA LYS A 76 -32.19 0.76 -32.65
C LYS A 76 -31.24 -0.33 -32.15
N SER A 77 -31.42 -1.55 -32.65
CA SER A 77 -30.44 -2.63 -32.48
C SER A 77 -29.18 -2.35 -33.29
N THR A 78 -28.00 -2.52 -32.71
CA THR A 78 -26.72 -2.52 -33.44
C THR A 78 -25.79 -3.57 -32.84
N THR A 79 -25.26 -4.44 -33.70
CA THR A 79 -24.38 -5.57 -33.36
C THR A 79 -23.11 -5.13 -32.65
N ALA A 80 -22.73 -5.82 -31.57
CA ALA A 80 -21.48 -5.56 -30.86
C ALA A 80 -20.27 -6.12 -31.64
N THR A 81 -19.47 -5.22 -32.21
CA THR A 81 -18.12 -5.54 -32.72
C THR A 81 -17.11 -5.22 -31.63
N SER A 82 -16.31 -6.20 -31.21
CA SER A 82 -15.28 -6.02 -30.19
C SER A 82 -14.25 -4.95 -30.59
N PRO A 83 -13.91 -3.99 -29.71
CA PRO A 83 -12.78 -3.10 -29.96
C PRO A 83 -11.48 -3.89 -30.02
N ALA A 84 -10.68 -3.63 -31.05
CA ALA A 84 -9.33 -4.19 -31.16
C ALA A 84 -8.41 -3.57 -30.10
N THR A 85 -7.36 -4.31 -29.72
CA THR A 85 -6.34 -3.89 -28.76
C THR A 85 -5.56 -2.67 -29.28
N SER A 86 -5.97 -1.47 -28.88
CA SER A 86 -5.18 -0.26 -29.09
C SER A 86 -3.95 -0.29 -28.19
N ALA A 87 -2.75 -0.37 -28.78
CA ALA A 87 -1.52 -0.09 -28.06
C ALA A 87 -1.58 1.36 -27.51
N PRO A 88 -1.00 1.64 -26.32
CA PRO A 88 -0.99 2.98 -25.77
C PRO A 88 -0.12 3.88 -26.65
N THR A 89 -0.76 4.72 -27.47
CA THR A 89 -0.09 5.82 -28.15
C THR A 89 0.29 6.86 -27.10
N SER A 90 1.54 7.32 -27.17
CA SER A 90 2.10 8.33 -26.28
C SER A 90 1.33 9.65 -26.38
N GLN A 91 0.34 9.86 -25.49
CA GLN A 91 -0.37 11.13 -25.39
C GLN A 91 0.57 12.20 -24.82
N PRO A 92 0.64 13.40 -25.43
CA PRO A 92 1.57 14.43 -25.01
C PRO A 92 1.02 15.19 -23.80
N PHE A 93 1.57 14.93 -22.61
CA PHE A 93 1.81 15.88 -21.50
C PHE A 93 0.69 16.84 -21.03
N SER A 94 -0.55 16.67 -21.50
CA SER A 94 -1.61 17.69 -21.43
C SER A 94 -2.25 17.87 -20.05
N GLN A 95 -1.80 17.10 -19.06
CA GLN A 95 -2.30 17.14 -17.68
C GLN A 95 -1.50 18.11 -16.78
N GLN A 96 -0.30 18.57 -17.21
CA GLN A 96 0.55 19.49 -16.43
C GLN A 96 0.07 20.95 -16.51
N THR A 97 -1.10 21.22 -15.92
CA THR A 97 -1.84 22.50 -16.04
C THR A 97 -2.11 23.20 -14.71
N ALA A 98 -1.82 22.56 -13.56
CA ALA A 98 -2.16 23.10 -12.25
C ALA A 98 -1.19 24.20 -11.79
N THR A 99 -1.71 25.30 -11.27
CA THR A 99 -0.94 26.35 -10.57
C THR A 99 -1.15 26.32 -9.04
N GLY A 100 -2.05 25.46 -8.57
CA GLY A 100 -2.42 25.29 -7.17
C GLY A 100 -2.91 23.88 -6.89
N CYS A 101 -3.48 23.65 -5.70
CA CYS A 101 -3.88 22.31 -5.31
C CYS A 101 -5.07 21.80 -6.12
N THR A 102 -5.02 20.53 -6.53
CA THR A 102 -6.10 19.83 -7.21
C THR A 102 -6.26 18.43 -6.63
N PRO A 103 -7.39 17.74 -6.84
CA PRO A 103 -7.46 16.30 -6.64
C PRO A 103 -6.34 15.55 -7.39
N ASN A 104 -6.12 14.30 -7.01
CA ASN A 104 -5.36 13.33 -7.81
C ASN A 104 -5.98 13.26 -9.23
N VAL A 105 -5.12 13.17 -10.26
CA VAL A 105 -5.54 13.09 -11.67
C VAL A 105 -5.73 11.64 -12.10
N SER A 106 -4.83 10.75 -11.68
CA SER A 106 -4.97 9.31 -11.80
C SER A 106 -3.95 8.57 -10.93
N GLY A 107 -4.37 7.49 -10.29
CA GLY A 107 -3.47 6.40 -9.93
C GLY A 107 -2.89 5.72 -11.16
N GLY A 108 -1.70 5.13 -11.03
CA GLY A 108 -1.09 4.33 -12.09
C GLY A 108 -1.61 2.89 -12.12
N VAL A 109 -1.05 2.07 -12.99
CA VAL A 109 -1.32 0.61 -12.95
C VAL A 109 -0.63 0.03 -11.72
N GLN A 110 -1.37 -0.63 -10.82
CA GLN A 110 -0.81 -1.24 -9.61
C GLN A 110 0.42 -2.11 -9.98
N PRO A 111 1.62 -1.82 -9.44
CA PRO A 111 2.84 -2.46 -9.91
C PRO A 111 2.86 -3.98 -9.70
N ILE A 112 3.34 -4.69 -10.72
CA ILE A 112 3.57 -6.14 -10.69
C ILE A 112 5.07 -6.39 -10.92
N GLY A 113 5.75 -6.96 -9.93
CA GLY A 113 7.18 -7.29 -9.98
C GLY A 113 8.05 -6.44 -9.06
N ASP A 114 9.31 -6.28 -9.42
CA ASP A 114 10.37 -5.85 -8.50
C ASP A 114 10.63 -4.32 -8.49
N SER A 115 9.85 -3.53 -9.24
CA SER A 115 10.01 -2.07 -9.32
C SER A 115 8.67 -1.34 -9.23
N ILE A 116 8.66 -0.25 -8.48
CA ILE A 116 7.65 0.80 -8.54
C ILE A 116 8.18 1.88 -9.50
N SER A 117 7.34 2.40 -10.40
CA SER A 117 7.78 3.36 -11.43
C SER A 117 6.62 4.22 -11.91
N ALA A 118 6.83 5.54 -11.95
CA ALA A 118 5.90 6.51 -12.53
C ALA A 118 6.67 7.54 -13.38
N GLY A 119 6.25 7.72 -14.63
CA GLY A 119 7.00 8.53 -15.60
C GLY A 119 8.47 8.12 -15.73
N LYS A 120 9.39 8.99 -15.29
CA LYS A 120 10.84 8.74 -15.32
C LYS A 120 11.44 8.34 -13.96
N LEU A 121 10.68 8.28 -12.88
CA LEU A 121 11.19 8.00 -11.53
C LEU A 121 10.75 6.61 -11.06
N SER A 122 11.69 5.86 -10.47
CA SER A 122 11.43 4.51 -9.98
C SER A 122 12.24 4.17 -8.74
N PHE A 123 11.81 3.14 -8.02
CA PHE A 123 12.59 2.48 -6.97
C PHE A 123 12.26 0.97 -6.92
N PRO A 124 13.19 0.11 -6.45
CA PRO A 124 12.94 -1.32 -6.34
C PRO A 124 12.09 -1.63 -5.10
N THR A 125 11.17 -2.60 -5.19
CA THR A 125 10.33 -3.02 -4.06
C THR A 125 11.15 -3.55 -2.88
N SER A 126 12.35 -4.08 -3.14
CA SER A 126 13.30 -4.54 -2.12
C SER A 126 13.85 -3.43 -1.21
N ALA A 127 13.66 -2.14 -1.55
CA ALA A 127 13.98 -1.03 -0.65
C ALA A 127 12.99 -0.91 0.54
N ALA A 128 11.76 -1.41 0.38
CA ALA A 128 10.70 -1.43 1.39
C ALA A 128 10.23 -2.86 1.70
N PRO A 129 11.09 -3.70 2.31
CA PRO A 129 10.76 -5.10 2.57
C PRO A 129 9.52 -5.24 3.46
N GLY A 130 8.54 -6.03 3.01
CA GLY A 130 7.29 -6.28 3.72
C GLY A 130 6.16 -5.28 3.41
N TRP A 131 6.43 -4.19 2.70
CA TRP A 131 5.39 -3.25 2.26
C TRP A 131 4.74 -3.75 0.96
N SER A 132 3.46 -3.45 0.76
CA SER A 132 2.65 -3.95 -0.36
C SER A 132 2.47 -2.89 -1.43
N ALA A 133 2.60 -3.28 -2.70
CA ALA A 133 2.44 -2.35 -3.82
C ALA A 133 0.98 -1.91 -4.01
N PHE A 134 0.75 -0.62 -4.26
CA PHE A 134 -0.56 -0.01 -4.46
C PHE A 134 -0.55 1.02 -5.60
N SER A 135 -1.75 1.43 -6.01
CA SER A 135 -2.00 2.56 -6.91
C SER A 135 -2.73 3.63 -6.10
N ASP A 136 -2.30 4.89 -6.21
CA ASP A 136 -2.85 6.00 -5.44
C ASP A 136 -3.80 6.86 -6.28
N ASP A 137 -5.07 6.92 -5.89
CA ASP A 137 -6.06 7.86 -6.44
C ASP A 137 -6.45 8.98 -5.45
N GLN A 138 -5.70 9.15 -4.34
CA GLN A 138 -6.03 10.08 -3.25
C GLN A 138 -5.06 11.26 -3.13
N ASN A 139 -3.73 11.07 -3.24
CA ASN A 139 -2.80 12.17 -2.98
C ASN A 139 -2.91 13.25 -4.07
N PRO A 140 -3.03 14.53 -3.69
CA PRO A 140 -3.38 15.61 -4.61
C PRO A 140 -2.26 15.93 -5.59
N ASN A 141 -2.64 16.51 -6.74
CA ASN A 141 -1.71 16.95 -7.80
C ASN A 141 -0.84 15.85 -8.44
N LEU A 142 -1.15 14.57 -8.22
CA LEU A 142 -0.43 13.44 -8.80
C LEU A 142 -1.11 12.88 -10.07
N ILE A 143 -0.30 12.31 -10.96
CA ILE A 143 -0.67 11.58 -12.18
C ILE A 143 0.17 10.30 -12.18
N ASP A 144 -0.45 9.17 -12.54
CA ASP A 144 0.21 7.84 -12.63
C ASP A 144 0.85 7.42 -11.29
N ALA A 145 0.20 7.78 -10.17
CA ALA A 145 0.76 7.58 -8.84
C ALA A 145 0.72 6.11 -8.40
N VAL A 146 1.89 5.58 -8.02
CA VAL A 146 2.07 4.20 -7.56
C VAL A 146 3.12 4.13 -6.45
N GLY A 147 2.90 3.22 -5.50
CA GLY A 147 3.74 3.14 -4.31
C GLY A 147 3.80 1.78 -3.67
N VAL A 148 4.46 1.73 -2.52
CA VAL A 148 4.41 0.65 -1.54
C VAL A 148 3.95 1.22 -0.20
N GLY A 149 3.08 0.51 0.50
CA GLY A 149 2.53 0.95 1.77
C GLY A 149 2.32 -0.20 2.76
N HIS A 150 2.09 0.17 4.02
CA HIS A 150 1.82 -0.78 5.10
C HIS A 150 0.89 -0.13 6.13
N GLU A 151 -0.08 -0.87 6.65
CA GLU A 151 -0.95 -0.37 7.73
C GLU A 151 -0.13 -0.14 9.01
N VAL A 152 -0.39 0.96 9.71
CA VAL A 152 0.31 1.27 10.96
C VAL A 152 -0.30 0.44 12.09
N ALA A 153 0.50 -0.44 12.69
CA ALA A 153 0.03 -1.36 13.72
C ALA A 153 -0.53 -0.59 14.95
N GLY A 154 -1.81 -0.79 15.24
CA GLY A 154 -2.51 -0.12 16.34
C GLY A 154 -3.08 1.26 16.01
N ALA A 155 -2.94 1.74 14.77
CA ALA A 155 -3.59 2.95 14.29
C ALA A 155 -4.97 2.64 13.66
N ASP A 156 -5.88 3.62 13.71
CA ASP A 156 -7.22 3.48 13.13
C ASP A 156 -7.32 4.17 11.76
N GLN A 157 -7.22 3.36 10.71
CA GLN A 157 -7.17 3.76 9.29
C GLN A 157 -5.96 4.66 8.98
N TRP A 158 -4.75 4.15 9.19
CA TRP A 158 -3.53 4.90 8.91
C TRP A 158 -2.48 4.03 8.22
N MET A 159 -1.98 4.49 7.07
CA MET A 159 -1.00 3.80 6.26
C MET A 159 0.31 4.60 6.21
N MET A 160 1.44 3.92 6.41
CA MET A 160 2.76 4.45 6.06
C MET A 160 3.03 4.14 4.57
N GLN A 161 3.59 5.07 3.81
CA GLN A 161 3.71 4.95 2.35
C GLN A 161 5.02 5.52 1.79
N ALA A 162 5.43 4.97 0.66
CA ALA A 162 6.52 5.45 -0.18
C ALA A 162 6.10 5.28 -1.64
N GLU A 163 5.96 6.37 -2.38
CA GLU A 163 5.38 6.38 -3.73
C GLU A 163 6.13 7.28 -4.69
N VAL A 164 5.91 7.06 -5.98
CA VAL A 164 6.38 7.91 -7.07
C VAL A 164 5.22 8.25 -8.00
N ALA A 165 5.25 9.46 -8.54
CA ALA A 165 4.23 9.95 -9.47
C ALA A 165 4.82 10.96 -10.46
N ILE A 166 4.04 11.31 -11.47
CA ILE A 166 4.21 12.54 -12.25
C ILE A 166 3.38 13.62 -11.55
N THR A 167 3.90 14.85 -11.40
CA THR A 167 3.07 15.95 -10.87
C THR A 167 2.32 16.70 -11.98
N ASN A 168 1.09 17.11 -11.70
CA ASN A 168 0.25 17.88 -12.63
C ASN A 168 0.50 19.40 -12.59
N PHE A 169 1.48 19.88 -11.81
CA PHE A 169 1.83 21.30 -11.82
C PHE A 169 2.37 21.75 -13.19
N VAL A 170 2.13 23.03 -13.53
CA VAL A 170 2.65 23.64 -14.75
C VAL A 170 4.17 23.53 -14.83
N THR A 171 4.69 23.17 -16.00
CA THR A 171 6.13 23.00 -16.26
C THR A 171 6.96 24.28 -16.12
N THR A 172 6.31 25.44 -16.03
CA THR A 172 6.92 26.75 -15.76
C THR A 172 7.14 27.04 -14.27
N MET A 173 6.56 26.25 -13.36
CA MET A 173 6.82 26.35 -11.92
C MET A 173 8.19 25.73 -11.60
N ASP A 174 9.03 26.40 -10.83
CA ASP A 174 10.32 25.81 -10.41
C ASP A 174 10.11 24.54 -9.56
N VAL A 175 11.03 23.60 -9.66
CA VAL A 175 10.98 22.29 -9.00
C VAL A 175 10.95 22.40 -7.47
N ALA A 176 11.62 23.38 -6.86
CA ALA A 176 11.52 23.61 -5.41
C ALA A 176 10.17 24.24 -5.01
N ALA A 177 9.59 25.07 -5.87
CA ALA A 177 8.24 25.57 -5.69
C ALA A 177 7.20 24.44 -5.84
N GLN A 178 7.36 23.53 -6.81
CA GLN A 178 6.50 22.36 -6.98
C GLN A 178 6.55 21.42 -5.75
N ALA A 179 7.74 21.08 -5.25
CA ALA A 179 7.88 20.27 -4.04
C ALA A 179 7.24 20.93 -2.80
N SER A 180 7.46 22.24 -2.62
CA SER A 180 6.88 23.00 -1.50
C SER A 180 5.37 23.15 -1.63
N LYS A 181 4.85 23.29 -2.86
CA LYS A 181 3.42 23.37 -3.12
C LYS A 181 2.74 22.02 -2.91
N LEU A 182 3.36 20.92 -3.32
CA LEU A 182 2.85 19.57 -3.08
C LEU A 182 2.73 19.28 -1.58
N MET A 183 3.72 19.68 -0.76
CA MET A 183 3.65 19.52 0.70
C MET A 183 2.42 20.22 1.32
N GLN A 184 2.09 21.43 0.86
CA GLN A 184 0.86 22.11 1.27
C GLN A 184 -0.39 21.35 0.82
N CYS A 185 -0.45 20.96 -0.45
CA CYS A 185 -1.61 20.26 -0.99
C CYS A 185 -1.85 18.92 -0.30
N VAL A 186 -0.79 18.15 0.02
CA VAL A 186 -0.87 16.90 0.76
C VAL A 186 -1.42 17.12 2.17
N ALA A 187 -0.96 18.15 2.90
CA ALA A 187 -1.47 18.48 4.23
C ALA A 187 -2.95 18.92 4.24
N ASP A 188 -3.37 19.64 3.19
CA ASP A 188 -4.77 20.03 2.95
C ASP A 188 -5.59 18.92 2.26
N GLY A 189 -4.99 17.74 2.01
CA GLY A 189 -5.48 16.72 1.09
C GLY A 189 -6.39 15.64 1.71
N PRO A 190 -6.95 14.74 0.87
CA PRO A 190 -7.91 13.71 1.31
C PRO A 190 -7.39 12.79 2.42
N GLY A 191 -6.09 12.46 2.40
CA GLY A 191 -5.47 11.57 3.39
C GLY A 191 -5.56 12.08 4.84
N TYR A 192 -5.68 13.39 5.05
CA TYR A 192 -5.83 13.99 6.39
C TYR A 192 -7.26 14.51 6.65
N ALA A 193 -8.20 14.33 5.72
CA ALA A 193 -9.55 14.86 5.83
C ALA A 193 -10.25 14.39 7.11
N GLY A 194 -10.80 15.32 7.87
CA GLY A 194 -11.49 15.04 9.14
C GLY A 194 -10.58 14.82 10.36
N SER A 195 -9.25 14.75 10.20
CA SER A 195 -8.31 14.58 11.33
C SER A 195 -7.85 15.90 12.00
N SER A 196 -8.28 17.04 11.44
CA SER A 196 -7.80 18.40 11.78
C SER A 196 -6.28 18.52 11.67
N PRO A 197 -5.72 18.41 10.44
CA PRO A 197 -4.28 18.48 10.22
C PRO A 197 -3.71 19.87 10.52
N THR A 198 -2.41 19.90 10.81
CA THR A 198 -1.60 21.12 10.90
C THR A 198 -0.23 20.82 10.29
N LEU A 199 0.09 21.50 9.19
CA LEU A 199 1.42 21.45 8.59
C LEU A 199 2.41 22.21 9.49
N GLY A 200 3.43 21.50 9.98
CA GLY A 200 4.52 22.07 10.77
C GLY A 200 5.54 22.85 9.92
N PRO A 201 6.62 23.35 10.54
CA PRO A 201 7.69 24.04 9.83
C PRO A 201 8.31 23.16 8.74
N THR A 202 8.38 23.67 7.51
CA THR A 202 9.01 22.96 6.39
C THR A 202 10.53 23.16 6.40
N LYS A 203 11.27 22.10 6.09
CA LYS A 203 12.71 22.13 5.83
C LYS A 203 12.94 21.84 4.35
N THR A 204 13.52 22.79 3.61
CA THR A 204 13.78 22.65 2.18
C THR A 204 15.27 22.44 1.90
N SER A 205 15.60 21.71 0.83
CA SER A 205 16.97 21.54 0.36
C SER A 205 17.03 21.21 -1.13
N SER A 206 18.12 21.63 -1.80
CA SER A 206 18.46 21.20 -3.16
C SER A 206 19.32 19.94 -3.10
N ILE A 207 18.95 18.91 -3.86
CA ILE A 207 19.63 17.61 -3.91
C ILE A 207 19.75 17.12 -5.36
N THR A 208 20.28 15.91 -5.55
CA THR A 208 20.28 15.22 -6.86
C THR A 208 19.77 13.80 -6.70
N VAL A 209 18.93 13.35 -7.64
CA VAL A 209 18.47 11.94 -7.75
C VAL A 209 19.05 11.36 -9.05
N ASP A 210 19.89 10.32 -8.93
CA ASP A 210 20.63 9.69 -10.06
C ASP A 210 21.36 10.69 -10.99
N GLY A 211 21.83 11.81 -10.43
CA GLY A 211 22.51 12.91 -11.14
C GLY A 211 21.58 13.98 -11.72
N VAL A 212 20.26 13.84 -11.60
CA VAL A 212 19.27 14.85 -12.02
C VAL A 212 18.96 15.79 -10.86
N ARG A 213 18.83 17.10 -11.15
CA ARG A 213 18.47 18.13 -10.16
C ARG A 213 17.15 17.77 -9.47
N ALA A 214 17.09 17.92 -8.16
CA ALA A 214 15.88 17.72 -7.39
C ALA A 214 15.79 18.68 -6.20
N ALA A 215 14.58 18.85 -5.68
CA ALA A 215 14.31 19.63 -4.47
C ALA A 215 13.56 18.77 -3.46
N ARG A 216 14.08 18.68 -2.23
CA ARG A 216 13.50 17.95 -1.12
C ARG A 216 12.83 18.92 -0.15
N VAL A 217 11.64 18.55 0.33
CA VAL A 217 10.90 19.22 1.39
C VAL A 217 10.51 18.18 2.44
N ASP A 218 10.95 18.39 3.67
CA ASP A 218 10.55 17.61 4.84
C ASP A 218 9.63 18.45 5.73
N ALA A 219 8.59 17.84 6.29
CA ALA A 219 7.74 18.45 7.33
C ALA A 219 7.03 17.38 8.16
N ASP A 220 6.64 17.73 9.38
CA ASP A 220 5.62 16.96 10.11
C ASP A 220 4.24 17.55 9.82
N ILE A 221 3.25 16.71 9.54
CA ILE A 221 1.83 17.04 9.46
C ILE A 221 1.18 16.41 10.69
N THR A 222 0.93 17.21 11.72
CA THR A 222 0.30 16.73 12.96
C THR A 222 -1.21 16.70 12.81
N ILE A 223 -1.88 15.83 13.56
CA ILE A 223 -3.35 15.77 13.63
C ILE A 223 -3.83 16.03 15.06
N ALA A 224 -5.04 16.60 15.21
CA ALA A 224 -5.68 16.74 16.52
C ALA A 224 -6.58 15.55 16.89
N ASP A 225 -6.96 14.72 15.92
CA ASP A 225 -7.78 13.53 16.12
C ASP A 225 -7.02 12.39 16.83
N SER A 226 -7.07 12.40 18.16
CA SER A 226 -6.46 11.36 18.99
C SER A 226 -7.08 9.97 18.83
N SER A 227 -8.27 9.85 18.21
CA SER A 227 -8.89 8.54 17.98
C SER A 227 -8.15 7.69 16.93
N ARG A 228 -7.30 8.31 16.10
CA ARG A 228 -6.45 7.61 15.12
C ARG A 228 -5.31 6.80 15.73
N ASN A 229 -5.03 6.98 17.03
CA ASN A 229 -3.90 6.39 17.74
C ASN A 229 -2.51 6.71 17.13
N VAL A 230 -2.42 7.77 16.33
CA VAL A 230 -1.18 8.36 15.78
C VAL A 230 -1.16 9.86 16.01
N LYS A 231 0.02 10.49 15.85
CA LYS A 231 0.20 11.95 15.98
C LYS A 231 0.06 12.69 14.66
N GLY A 232 -0.19 11.97 13.56
CA GLY A 232 0.05 12.42 12.20
C GLY A 232 1.38 11.87 11.66
N ASP A 233 1.83 12.41 10.53
CA ASP A 233 2.96 11.88 9.77
C ASP A 233 4.14 12.83 9.65
N SER A 234 5.31 12.22 9.53
CA SER A 234 6.58 12.80 9.19
C SER A 234 6.79 12.55 7.69
N VAL A 235 6.59 13.60 6.88
CA VAL A 235 6.46 13.54 5.42
C VAL A 235 7.71 14.09 4.73
N THR A 236 8.07 13.43 3.63
CA THR A 236 9.16 13.82 2.73
C THR A 236 8.65 13.86 1.30
N ILE A 237 8.85 14.99 0.62
CA ILE A 237 8.56 15.14 -0.81
C ILE A 237 9.86 15.49 -1.53
N ILE A 238 10.12 14.82 -2.66
CA ILE A 238 11.24 15.14 -3.55
C ILE A 238 10.70 15.33 -4.96
N ALA A 239 10.72 16.56 -5.47
CA ALA A 239 10.45 16.81 -6.88
C ALA A 239 11.76 16.72 -7.68
N VAL A 240 11.74 15.98 -8.78
CA VAL A 240 12.90 15.70 -9.63
C VAL A 240 12.70 16.36 -11.00
N ASP A 241 13.73 17.04 -11.51
CA ASP A 241 13.72 17.84 -12.75
C ASP A 241 13.74 16.98 -14.03
N THR A 242 12.85 16.01 -14.10
CA THR A 242 12.55 15.22 -15.29
C THR A 242 11.56 15.94 -16.19
N LYS A 243 11.31 15.38 -17.37
CA LYS A 243 10.27 15.83 -18.31
C LYS A 243 9.36 14.63 -18.58
N PRO A 244 8.19 14.53 -17.91
CA PRO A 244 7.56 15.53 -17.04
C PRO A 244 8.24 15.56 -15.66
N VAL A 245 8.01 16.59 -14.84
CA VAL A 245 8.49 16.58 -13.44
C VAL A 245 7.86 15.40 -12.71
N THR A 246 8.69 14.56 -12.12
CA THR A 246 8.27 13.46 -11.25
C THR A 246 8.51 13.81 -9.80
N VAL A 247 7.76 13.16 -8.92
CA VAL A 247 7.85 13.35 -7.48
C VAL A 247 7.98 12.00 -6.80
N PHE A 248 8.76 11.97 -5.72
CA PHE A 248 8.66 10.97 -4.67
C PHE A 248 7.90 11.58 -3.49
N LEU A 249 7.01 10.81 -2.88
CA LEU A 249 6.34 11.14 -1.62
C LEU A 249 6.54 9.97 -0.66
N GLY A 250 6.98 10.26 0.56
CA GLY A 250 7.05 9.30 1.65
C GLY A 250 6.41 9.87 2.91
N ALA A 251 5.55 9.09 3.56
CA ALA A 251 4.87 9.47 4.81
C ALA A 251 4.95 8.32 5.83
N THR A 252 5.30 8.66 7.06
CA THR A 252 5.51 7.69 8.15
C THR A 252 5.06 8.30 9.49
N PRO A 253 4.48 7.54 10.43
CA PRO A 253 4.02 8.11 11.70
C PRO A 253 5.10 8.89 12.45
N ILE A 254 4.73 10.05 13.02
CA ILE A 254 5.67 10.88 13.79
C ILE A 254 6.22 10.10 14.99
N GLY A 255 7.51 9.80 14.95
CA GLY A 255 8.24 9.04 15.96
C GLY A 255 8.56 7.59 15.58
N ASP A 256 8.05 7.08 14.46
CA ASP A 256 8.43 5.75 13.95
C ASP A 256 9.75 5.80 13.17
N ALA A 257 10.85 5.60 13.91
CA ALA A 257 12.19 5.53 13.34
C ALA A 257 12.42 4.36 12.38
N THR A 258 11.67 3.25 12.53
CA THR A 258 11.83 2.06 11.67
C THR A 258 11.26 2.32 10.29
N SER A 259 10.04 2.84 10.25
CA SER A 259 9.35 3.20 9.01
C SER A 259 10.05 4.37 8.33
N ARG A 260 10.51 5.37 9.08
CA ARG A 260 11.37 6.46 8.56
C ARG A 260 12.69 5.95 7.99
N ALA A 261 13.31 4.91 8.54
CA ALA A 261 14.52 4.31 7.95
C ALA A 261 14.23 3.55 6.63
N THR A 262 13.03 2.99 6.48
CA THR A 262 12.56 2.44 5.18
C THR A 262 12.27 3.56 4.17
N VAL A 263 11.56 4.60 4.61
CA VAL A 263 11.66 6.01 4.17
C VAL A 263 12.88 6.35 3.30
N GLU A 264 13.97 6.59 4.03
CA GLU A 264 15.24 7.03 3.49
C GLU A 264 15.92 5.97 2.62
N ARG A 265 15.75 4.66 2.90
CA ARG A 265 16.27 3.60 2.01
C ARG A 265 15.62 3.62 0.62
N VAL A 266 14.32 3.92 0.54
CA VAL A 266 13.65 4.12 -0.75
C VAL A 266 14.20 5.35 -1.47
N ILE A 267 14.42 6.46 -0.74
CA ILE A 267 15.02 7.69 -1.29
C ILE A 267 16.42 7.43 -1.85
N GLU A 268 17.28 6.70 -1.12
CA GLU A 268 18.62 6.30 -1.58
C GLU A 268 18.59 5.38 -2.81
N ALA A 269 17.52 4.58 -2.95
CA ALA A 269 17.33 3.65 -4.05
C ALA A 269 16.66 4.27 -5.30
N LEU A 270 16.23 5.54 -5.25
CA LEU A 270 15.58 6.21 -6.38
C LEU A 270 16.45 6.23 -7.65
N LYS A 271 15.81 5.99 -8.80
CA LYS A 271 16.43 5.99 -10.12
C LYS A 271 15.65 6.85 -11.11
N VAL A 272 16.39 7.51 -12.01
CA VAL A 272 15.81 8.31 -13.08
C VAL A 272 16.10 7.65 -14.43
N ASN A 273 15.04 7.23 -15.12
CA ASN A 273 15.15 6.66 -16.46
C ASN A 273 15.49 7.74 -17.50
N LYS A 274 16.65 7.57 -18.15
CA LYS A 274 17.23 8.54 -19.08
C LYS A 274 16.70 8.39 -20.52
N SER A 275 16.07 7.27 -20.84
CA SER A 275 15.44 6.95 -22.14
C SER A 275 14.12 7.67 -22.37
#